data_AF-A0A3R6XX80-F1
#
_entry.id   AF-A0A3R6XX80-F1
#
_cell.length_a   1.000
_cell.length_b   1.000
_cell.length_c   1.000
_cell.angle_alpha   90.00
_cell.angle_beta   90.00
_cell.angle_gamma   90.00
#
_symmetry.space_group_name_H-M   'P 1'
#
loop_
_entity.id
_entity.type
_entity.pdbx_description
1 polymer ?
#
loop_
_entity_poly.entity_id
_entity_poly.type
_entity_poly.pdbx_seq_one_letter_code
_entity_poly.pdbx_strand_id
1 'polypeptide(L)'
;MKDISQRQKVRSARKGRSKKGAEIFHERRNDSVQQTRDKKKQARKRLRMVQIQRHVDKKLDHLRAYPVDVVHVVKRPKGPLKPEEWKLRGAARPAALLARIANGECDVDGNEFKAPDPTKDFYEEMRGRFAEHNDTLEYLRLRKDLALATCAAGMMEAGIAHFEECIELDPTDAACARDGLVCALIDEGRADEARGLIDRYENVSPVLEYCRTIIEYVSWEVLEEDGSSEDVVQAAFTKAWDGNPFIGVFIAGLDAFNAVVEYVEDIKNPPKVDSSQHHDSEANWQPVFQAGCHFWQNAVTGECVADESMGCSPCPFHQPEVACEWNAADDEPDGDLAPFPPSFQFLDAAAARTNSQILMVMVAITLSWLLFDDVAKAAKNKHINKSVHHVVMRKSER
;
A
#
# COMPACT_ATOMS: atom_id res chain seq x y z
N MET A 1 74.86 -51.80 -2.36
CA MET A 1 74.84 -50.40 -2.83
C MET A 1 73.41 -50.04 -3.22
N LYS A 2 72.80 -49.15 -2.43
CA LYS A 2 71.63 -48.28 -2.68
C LYS A 2 70.27 -48.94 -3.02
N ASP A 3 69.48 -49.07 -1.95
CA ASP A 3 68.02 -49.03 -1.94
C ASP A 3 67.47 -47.85 -2.77
N ILE A 4 66.66 -48.18 -3.77
CA ILE A 4 65.73 -47.26 -4.42
C ILE A 4 64.33 -47.76 -4.07
N SER A 5 63.94 -47.62 -2.80
CA SER A 5 62.55 -47.80 -2.40
C SER A 5 61.81 -46.48 -2.61
N GLN A 6 60.86 -46.51 -3.54
CA GLN A 6 59.97 -45.44 -3.92
C GLN A 6 59.36 -44.73 -2.69
N ARG A 7 59.73 -43.46 -2.48
CA ARG A 7 58.92 -42.52 -1.68
C ARG A 7 57.70 -42.13 -2.50
N GLN A 8 56.74 -43.05 -2.63
CA GLN A 8 55.38 -42.70 -3.00
C GLN A 8 54.79 -41.96 -1.79
N LYS A 9 54.65 -40.64 -1.94
CA LYS A 9 53.87 -39.80 -1.03
C LYS A 9 52.50 -40.45 -0.85
N VAL A 10 52.27 -41.05 0.32
CA VAL A 10 50.93 -41.39 0.79
C VAL A 10 50.20 -40.06 0.96
N ARG A 11 49.61 -39.55 -0.13
CA ARG A 11 48.50 -38.60 -0.05
C ARG A 11 47.40 -39.39 0.62
N SER A 12 47.29 -39.26 1.95
CA SER A 12 46.16 -39.77 2.70
C SER A 12 44.90 -39.31 1.96
N ALA A 13 44.16 -40.25 1.40
CA ALA A 13 42.87 -39.96 0.77
C ALA A 13 42.05 -39.19 1.80
N ARG A 14 41.79 -37.91 1.50
CA ARG A 14 41.00 -37.02 2.33
C ARG A 14 39.63 -37.70 2.41
N LYS A 15 39.34 -38.39 3.53
CA LYS A 15 38.08 -39.11 3.75
C LYS A 15 36.95 -38.21 3.28
N GLY A 16 36.18 -38.69 2.29
CA GLY A 16 35.02 -37.99 1.77
C GLY A 16 34.18 -37.50 2.95
N ARG A 17 33.88 -36.20 2.94
CA ARG A 17 33.04 -35.55 3.95
C ARG A 17 31.80 -36.42 4.13
N SER A 18 31.54 -36.90 5.35
CA SER A 18 30.43 -37.82 5.59
C SER A 18 29.14 -37.22 5.06
N LYS A 19 28.21 -38.03 4.55
CA LYS A 19 26.91 -37.59 4.00
C LYS A 19 26.21 -36.60 4.96
N LYS A 20 26.28 -36.88 6.25
CA LYS A 20 25.82 -36.03 7.36
C LYS A 20 26.52 -34.65 7.42
N GLY A 21 27.83 -34.59 7.16
CA GLY A 21 28.59 -33.34 7.12
C GLY A 21 28.37 -32.49 5.86
N ALA A 22 27.83 -33.08 4.78
CA ALA A 22 27.37 -32.36 3.60
C ALA A 22 25.95 -31.81 3.79
N GLU A 23 25.04 -32.59 4.37
CA GLU A 23 23.69 -32.16 4.76
C GLU A 23 23.73 -30.94 5.71
N ILE A 24 24.52 -31.02 6.78
CA ILE A 24 24.71 -29.90 7.73
C ILE A 24 25.27 -28.64 7.04
N PHE A 25 26.07 -28.80 5.98
CA PHE A 25 26.60 -27.66 5.23
C PHE A 25 25.56 -27.03 4.32
N HIS A 26 24.75 -27.84 3.64
CA HIS A 26 23.65 -27.36 2.82
C HIS A 26 22.59 -26.64 3.66
N GLU A 27 22.26 -27.19 4.83
CA GLU A 27 21.36 -26.57 5.81
C GLU A 27 21.87 -25.20 6.25
N ARG A 28 23.11 -25.12 6.76
CA ARG A 28 23.74 -23.83 7.15
C ARG A 28 23.79 -22.81 6.02
N ARG A 29 24.05 -23.26 4.79
CA ARG A 29 24.06 -22.38 3.61
C ARG A 29 22.66 -21.86 3.33
N ASN A 30 21.64 -22.72 3.37
CA ASN A 30 20.25 -22.33 3.15
C ASN A 30 19.77 -21.36 4.23
N ASP A 31 20.11 -21.59 5.50
CA ASP A 31 19.80 -20.68 6.60
C ASP A 31 20.45 -19.31 6.40
N SER A 32 21.73 -19.28 5.98
CA SER A 32 22.44 -18.04 5.68
C SER A 32 21.79 -17.27 4.53
N VAL A 33 21.40 -17.97 3.45
CA VAL A 33 20.67 -17.38 2.33
C VAL A 33 19.32 -16.83 2.80
N GLN A 34 18.56 -17.60 3.59
CA GLN A 34 17.27 -17.17 4.10
C GLN A 34 17.39 -15.93 4.99
N GLN A 35 18.35 -15.91 5.93
CA GLN A 35 18.64 -14.73 6.74
C GLN A 35 18.99 -13.49 5.90
N THR A 36 19.74 -13.65 4.80
CA THR A 36 20.01 -12.51 3.90
C THR A 36 18.77 -12.07 3.12
N ARG A 37 17.87 -12.99 2.73
CA ARG A 37 16.60 -12.65 2.08
C ARG A 37 15.69 -11.89 3.05
N ASP A 38 15.60 -12.34 4.30
CA ASP A 38 14.77 -11.72 5.33
C ASP A 38 15.28 -10.32 5.69
N LYS A 39 16.60 -10.14 5.85
CA LYS A 39 17.22 -8.82 6.03
C LYS A 39 16.91 -7.89 4.85
N LYS A 40 16.99 -8.38 3.61
CA LYS A 40 16.62 -7.60 2.41
C LYS A 40 15.13 -7.26 2.40
N LYS A 41 14.24 -8.18 2.80
CA LYS A 41 12.80 -7.94 2.93
C LYS A 41 12.54 -6.84 3.96
N GLN A 42 13.16 -6.91 5.13
CA GLN A 42 13.00 -5.91 6.19
C GLN A 42 13.54 -4.54 5.77
N ALA A 43 14.70 -4.50 5.09
CA ALA A 43 15.25 -3.25 4.55
C ALA A 43 14.31 -2.59 3.53
N ARG A 44 13.66 -3.39 2.65
CA ARG A 44 12.65 -2.88 1.71
C ARG A 44 11.44 -2.29 2.42
N LYS A 45 10.93 -2.94 3.48
CA LYS A 45 9.81 -2.41 4.27
C LYS A 45 10.16 -1.06 4.91
N ARG A 46 11.35 -0.95 5.52
CA ARG A 46 11.85 0.31 6.09
C ARG A 46 12.03 1.41 5.04
N LEU A 47 12.55 1.05 3.85
CA LEU A 47 12.67 2.01 2.75
C LEU A 47 11.31 2.52 2.29
N ARG A 48 10.32 1.63 2.13
CA ARG A 48 8.95 1.99 1.75
C ARG A 48 8.33 2.96 2.75
N MET A 49 8.48 2.69 4.05
CA MET A 49 8.04 3.60 5.11
C MET A 49 8.68 4.98 4.98
N VAL A 50 10.01 5.07 4.81
CA VAL A 50 10.70 6.36 4.62
C VAL A 50 10.24 7.10 3.36
N GLN A 51 9.95 6.37 2.27
CA GLN A 51 9.41 6.97 1.05
C GLN A 51 8.04 7.58 1.30
N ILE A 52 7.13 6.85 1.95
CA ILE A 52 5.79 7.33 2.26
C ILE A 52 5.85 8.50 3.25
N GLN A 53 6.73 8.46 4.26
CA GLN A 53 6.95 9.58 5.18
C GLN A 53 7.26 10.88 4.43
N ARG A 54 8.13 10.84 3.43
CA ARG A 54 8.45 12.03 2.61
C ARG A 54 7.25 12.55 1.83
N HIS A 55 6.35 11.67 1.39
CA HIS A 55 5.11 12.09 0.73
C HIS A 55 4.17 12.77 1.72
N VAL A 56 4.03 12.24 2.94
CA VAL A 56 3.27 12.84 4.03
C VAL A 56 3.85 14.22 4.39
N ASP A 57 5.15 14.32 4.61
CA ASP A 57 5.83 15.58 4.96
C ASP A 57 5.64 16.64 3.86
N LYS A 58 5.83 16.26 2.59
CA LYS A 58 5.61 17.15 1.45
C LYS A 58 4.16 17.64 1.38
N LYS A 59 3.19 16.76 1.64
CA LYS A 59 1.77 17.14 1.64
C LYS A 59 1.43 18.02 2.84
N LEU A 60 2.03 17.76 4.00
CA LEU A 60 1.90 18.61 5.20
C LEU A 60 2.43 20.03 4.93
N ASP A 61 3.61 20.14 4.35
CA ASP A 61 4.20 21.44 3.97
C ASP A 61 3.30 22.19 2.99
N HIS A 62 2.70 21.48 2.02
CA HIS A 62 1.74 22.06 1.09
C HIS A 62 0.46 22.55 1.80
N LEU A 63 -0.07 21.81 2.77
CA LEU A 63 -1.25 22.22 3.54
C LEU A 63 -0.95 23.42 4.46
N ARG A 64 0.24 23.50 5.04
CA ARG A 64 0.67 24.64 5.87
C ARG A 64 0.96 25.90 5.06
N ALA A 65 1.42 25.74 3.82
CA ALA A 65 1.70 26.82 2.88
C ALA A 65 0.69 26.79 1.71
N TYR A 66 -0.60 26.67 2.04
CA TYR A 66 -1.63 26.52 1.02
C TYR A 66 -1.89 27.85 0.31
N PRO A 67 -1.90 27.90 -1.03
CA PRO A 67 -2.06 29.14 -1.78
C PRO A 67 -3.49 29.68 -1.62
N VAL A 68 -3.63 30.95 -1.22
CA VAL A 68 -4.94 31.61 -1.06
C VAL A 68 -5.56 31.94 -2.42
N ASP A 69 -4.73 32.46 -3.35
CA ASP A 69 -5.15 32.80 -4.70
C ASP A 69 -4.40 31.92 -5.72
N VAL A 70 -5.10 30.93 -6.28
CA VAL A 70 -4.57 30.16 -7.41
C VAL A 70 -4.70 31.04 -8.66
N VAL A 71 -3.75 31.94 -8.86
CA VAL A 71 -3.68 32.71 -10.11
C VAL A 71 -3.40 31.72 -11.22
N HIS A 72 -4.39 31.48 -12.10
CA HIS A 72 -4.17 30.70 -13.31
C HIS A 72 -3.14 31.42 -14.18
N VAL A 73 -1.91 30.90 -14.19
CA VAL A 73 -0.85 31.40 -15.05
C VAL A 73 -1.23 31.07 -16.50
N VAL A 74 -1.79 32.05 -17.20
CA VAL A 74 -2.03 31.94 -18.64
C VAL A 74 -0.66 31.77 -19.30
N LYS A 75 -0.41 30.59 -19.89
CA LYS A 75 0.83 30.33 -20.61
C LYS A 75 0.99 31.36 -21.72
N ARG A 76 2.12 32.07 -21.72
CA ARG A 76 2.45 33.04 -22.76
C ARG A 76 2.36 32.39 -24.15
N PRO A 77 1.73 33.02 -25.15
CA PRO A 77 1.70 32.50 -26.51
C PRO A 77 3.12 32.28 -27.05
N LYS A 78 3.31 31.20 -27.81
CA LYS A 78 4.62 30.85 -28.40
C LYS A 78 5.03 31.93 -29.41
N GLY A 79 6.19 32.55 -29.21
CA GLY A 79 6.73 33.57 -30.11
C GLY A 79 7.87 34.38 -29.50
N PRO A 80 8.59 35.18 -30.30
CA PRO A 80 9.65 36.06 -29.80
C PRO A 80 9.11 37.06 -28.78
N LEU A 81 9.96 37.49 -27.85
CA LEU A 81 9.65 38.58 -26.91
C LEU A 81 9.38 39.87 -27.71
N LYS A 82 8.35 40.61 -27.31
CA LYS A 82 8.16 41.96 -27.85
C LYS A 82 9.38 42.80 -27.47
N PRO A 83 9.82 43.78 -28.28
CA PRO A 83 10.99 44.62 -27.96
C PRO A 83 10.94 45.26 -26.56
N GLU A 84 9.73 45.56 -26.05
CA GLU A 84 9.47 46.08 -24.71
C GLU A 84 9.76 45.06 -23.58
N GLU A 85 9.66 43.77 -23.88
CA GLU A 85 9.92 42.65 -22.96
C GLU A 85 11.39 42.20 -23.01
N TRP A 86 12.23 42.86 -23.82
CA TRP A 86 13.64 42.50 -23.95
C TRP A 86 14.42 42.93 -22.71
N LYS A 87 14.96 41.94 -22.00
CA LYS A 87 15.88 42.20 -20.88
C LYS A 87 17.24 42.66 -21.42
N LEU A 88 17.55 43.95 -21.26
CA LEU A 88 18.85 44.51 -21.63
C LEU A 88 19.97 43.91 -20.78
N ARG A 89 21.07 43.52 -21.42
CA ARG A 89 22.23 42.84 -20.81
C ARG A 89 23.52 43.59 -21.11
N GLY A 90 24.53 43.45 -20.25
CA GLY A 90 25.86 44.03 -20.45
C GLY A 90 25.86 45.56 -20.54
N ALA A 91 26.62 46.10 -21.49
CA ALA A 91 26.81 47.55 -21.67
C ALA A 91 25.53 48.30 -22.09
N ALA A 92 24.48 47.58 -22.53
CA ALA A 92 23.19 48.16 -22.88
C ALA A 92 22.29 48.42 -21.65
N ARG A 93 22.72 48.05 -20.43
CA ARG A 93 21.95 48.28 -19.20
C ARG A 93 22.01 49.75 -18.77
N PRO A 94 20.89 50.35 -18.34
CA PRO A 94 20.91 51.68 -17.72
C PRO A 94 21.78 51.69 -16.46
N ALA A 95 22.59 52.75 -16.27
CA ALA A 95 23.45 52.89 -15.10
C ALA A 95 22.66 52.85 -13.77
N ALA A 96 21.44 53.38 -13.76
CA ALA A 96 20.54 53.32 -12.60
C ALA A 96 20.15 51.89 -12.22
N LEU A 97 19.97 50.99 -13.20
CA LEU A 97 19.66 49.58 -12.94
C LEU A 97 20.87 48.85 -12.36
N LEU A 98 22.08 49.14 -12.86
CA LEU A 98 23.32 48.57 -12.31
C LEU A 98 23.55 48.99 -10.85
N ALA A 99 23.22 50.23 -10.49
CA ALA A 99 23.28 50.71 -9.11
C ALA A 99 22.29 49.95 -8.20
N ARG A 100 21.04 49.75 -8.64
CA ARG A 100 20.04 48.96 -7.88
C ARG A 100 20.48 47.51 -7.67
N ILE A 101 21.06 46.88 -8.69
CA ILE A 101 21.59 45.51 -8.60
C ILE A 101 22.78 45.47 -7.63
N ALA A 102 23.70 46.43 -7.71
CA ALA A 102 24.86 46.52 -6.81
C ALA A 102 24.46 46.77 -5.35
N ASN A 103 23.38 47.53 -5.13
CA ASN A 103 22.79 47.76 -3.82
C ASN A 103 22.00 46.54 -3.29
N GLY A 104 21.79 45.51 -4.12
CA GLY A 104 21.05 44.30 -3.74
C GLY A 104 19.52 44.49 -3.71
N GLU A 105 18.99 45.52 -4.36
CA GLU A 105 17.55 45.83 -4.38
C GLU A 105 16.76 44.97 -5.39
N CYS A 106 17.46 44.38 -6.38
CA CYS A 106 16.88 43.56 -7.42
C CYS A 106 17.78 42.39 -7.80
N ASP A 107 17.22 41.40 -8.51
CA ASP A 107 17.97 40.23 -8.95
C ASP A 107 19.05 40.59 -10.00
N VAL A 108 19.89 39.62 -10.36
CA VAL A 108 20.94 39.78 -11.40
C VAL A 108 20.39 40.20 -12.77
N ASP A 109 19.10 39.96 -13.01
CA ASP A 109 18.37 40.35 -14.21
C ASP A 109 17.78 41.77 -14.12
N GLY A 110 17.73 42.38 -12.93
CA GLY A 110 17.14 43.68 -12.65
C GLY A 110 15.65 43.63 -12.28
N ASN A 111 15.09 42.45 -12.04
CA ASN A 111 13.70 42.29 -11.60
C ASN A 111 13.60 42.51 -10.09
N GLU A 112 12.50 43.13 -9.67
CA GLU A 112 12.16 43.26 -8.25
C GLU A 112 11.87 41.88 -7.66
N PHE A 113 12.30 41.66 -6.42
CA PHE A 113 12.00 40.41 -5.72
C PHE A 113 10.48 40.28 -5.56
N LYS A 114 9.91 39.23 -6.16
CA LYS A 114 8.49 38.93 -6.01
C LYS A 114 8.21 38.65 -4.54
N ALA A 115 7.28 39.40 -3.93
CA ALA A 115 6.79 39.07 -2.60
C ALA A 115 6.27 37.62 -2.60
N PRO A 116 6.49 36.84 -1.54
CA PRO A 116 5.95 35.50 -1.44
C PRO A 116 4.44 35.57 -1.65
N ASP A 117 3.91 34.65 -2.47
CA ASP A 117 2.48 34.58 -2.70
C ASP A 117 1.77 34.34 -1.35
N PRO A 118 0.61 34.97 -1.09
CA PRO A 118 -0.06 34.86 0.19
C PRO A 118 -0.49 33.40 0.42
N THR A 119 0.04 32.78 1.48
CA THR A 119 -0.30 31.42 1.90
C THR A 119 -1.07 31.43 3.21
N LYS A 120 -1.91 30.42 3.41
CA LYS A 120 -2.59 30.15 4.69
C LYS A 120 -2.26 28.76 5.22
N ASP A 121 -2.35 28.60 6.53
CA ASP A 121 -2.23 27.29 7.19
C ASP A 121 -3.56 26.55 7.10
N PHE A 122 -3.76 25.87 5.98
CA PHE A 122 -4.98 25.13 5.70
C PHE A 122 -5.08 23.83 6.51
N TYR A 123 -3.96 23.33 7.03
CA TYR A 123 -3.94 22.16 7.91
C TYR A 123 -4.71 22.41 9.20
N GLU A 124 -4.44 23.53 9.88
CA GLU A 124 -5.12 23.87 11.14
C GLU A 124 -6.57 24.34 10.90
N GLU A 125 -6.85 25.03 9.78
CA GLU A 125 -8.21 25.46 9.42
C GLU A 125 -9.18 24.28 9.27
N MET A 126 -8.71 23.19 8.69
CA MET A 126 -9.53 22.02 8.39
C MET A 126 -9.54 20.97 9.50
N ARG A 127 -8.81 21.17 10.60
CA ARG A 127 -8.64 20.16 11.66
C ARG A 127 -10.00 19.65 12.18
N GLY A 128 -10.19 18.33 12.12
CA GLY A 128 -11.43 17.66 12.51
C GLY A 128 -12.45 17.48 11.37
N ARG A 129 -12.21 18.07 10.19
CA ARG A 129 -13.08 17.96 9.00
C ARG A 129 -12.28 17.69 7.72
N PHE A 130 -11.19 16.93 7.84
CA PHE A 130 -10.28 16.68 6.71
C PHE A 130 -10.95 15.97 5.53
N ALA A 131 -12.08 15.28 5.75
CA ALA A 131 -12.86 14.63 4.71
C ALA A 131 -13.53 15.61 3.72
N GLU A 132 -13.75 16.87 4.10
CA GLU A 132 -14.49 17.84 3.28
C GLU A 132 -13.72 18.32 2.04
N HIS A 133 -12.39 18.24 2.05
CA HIS A 133 -11.54 18.75 0.97
C HIS A 133 -10.60 17.67 0.43
N ASN A 134 -10.39 17.65 -0.89
CA ASN A 134 -9.62 16.59 -1.54
C ASN A 134 -8.13 16.58 -1.11
N ASP A 135 -7.51 17.75 -0.92
CA ASP A 135 -6.10 17.82 -0.49
C ASP A 135 -5.88 17.33 0.95
N THR A 136 -6.82 17.60 1.85
CA THR A 136 -6.76 17.11 3.24
C THR A 136 -7.11 15.63 3.31
N LEU A 137 -8.03 15.16 2.47
CA LEU A 137 -8.33 13.73 2.32
C LEU A 137 -7.15 12.95 1.73
N GLU A 138 -6.44 13.51 0.75
CA GLU A 138 -5.21 12.91 0.23
C GLU A 138 -4.13 12.80 1.32
N TYR A 139 -4.00 13.83 2.17
CA TYR A 139 -3.11 13.77 3.32
C TYR A 139 -3.50 12.65 4.30
N LEU A 140 -4.79 12.48 4.63
CA LEU A 140 -5.24 11.36 5.46
C LEU A 140 -4.90 10.00 4.84
N ARG A 141 -5.11 9.84 3.52
CA ARG A 141 -4.77 8.59 2.81
C ARG A 141 -3.27 8.30 2.87
N LEU A 142 -2.42 9.30 2.62
CA LEU A 142 -0.97 9.17 2.72
C LEU A 142 -0.52 8.82 4.15
N ARG A 143 -1.15 9.42 5.15
CA ARG A 143 -0.86 9.15 6.57
C ARG A 143 -1.33 7.75 7.00
N LYS A 144 -2.46 7.27 6.49
CA LYS A 144 -2.89 5.87 6.66
C LYS A 144 -1.90 4.90 6.01
N ASP A 145 -1.43 5.19 4.80
CA ASP A 145 -0.44 4.37 4.11
C ASP A 145 0.90 4.35 4.87
N LEU A 146 1.27 5.46 5.49
CA LEU A 146 2.41 5.54 6.38
C LEU A 146 2.22 4.63 7.59
N ALA A 147 1.06 4.69 8.26
CA ALA A 147 0.73 3.82 9.38
C ALA A 147 0.91 2.33 9.02
N LEU A 148 0.32 1.89 7.89
CA LEU A 148 0.45 0.52 7.37
C LEU A 148 1.91 0.15 7.09
N ALA A 149 2.69 1.05 6.48
CA ALA A 149 4.10 0.80 6.19
C ALA A 149 4.96 0.73 7.46
N THR A 150 4.64 1.53 8.46
CA THR A 150 5.30 1.57 9.77
C THR A 150 5.02 0.30 10.57
N CYS A 151 3.75 -0.16 10.62
CA CYS A 151 3.37 -1.47 11.16
C CYS A 151 4.13 -2.61 10.45
N ALA A 152 4.13 -2.61 9.11
CA ALA A 152 4.83 -3.64 8.34
C ALA A 152 6.34 -3.67 8.60
N ALA A 153 6.95 -2.51 8.88
CA ALA A 153 8.35 -2.36 9.25
C ALA A 153 8.68 -2.83 10.69
N GLY A 154 7.67 -3.28 11.44
CA GLY A 154 7.79 -3.80 12.80
C GLY A 154 7.83 -2.72 13.87
N MET A 155 7.33 -1.51 13.58
CA MET A 155 7.26 -0.40 14.53
C MET A 155 5.80 -0.11 14.87
N MET A 156 5.16 -1.04 15.58
CA MET A 156 3.71 -1.07 15.74
C MET A 156 3.15 0.16 16.45
N GLU A 157 3.72 0.54 17.60
CA GLU A 157 3.30 1.73 18.36
C GLU A 157 3.34 3.03 17.52
N ALA A 158 4.36 3.20 16.68
CA ALA A 158 4.43 4.35 15.78
C ALA A 158 3.36 4.27 14.68
N GLY A 159 3.03 3.07 14.20
CA GLY A 159 1.93 2.86 13.26
C GLY A 159 0.56 3.15 13.87
N ILE A 160 0.32 2.69 15.11
CA ILE A 160 -0.88 2.99 15.90
C ILE A 160 -1.06 4.51 16.04
N ALA A 161 -0.02 5.24 16.44
CA ALA A 161 -0.08 6.70 16.57
C ALA A 161 -0.48 7.40 15.26
N HIS A 162 -0.01 6.91 14.10
CA HIS A 162 -0.42 7.48 12.81
C HIS A 162 -1.89 7.21 12.47
N PHE A 163 -2.43 6.05 12.83
CA PHE A 163 -3.85 5.76 12.65
C PHE A 163 -4.72 6.58 13.61
N GLU A 164 -4.31 6.71 14.88
CA GLU A 164 -4.99 7.56 15.87
C GLU A 164 -5.06 9.01 15.36
N GLU A 165 -3.96 9.55 14.84
CA GLU A 165 -3.94 10.90 14.28
C GLU A 165 -4.87 11.03 13.06
N CYS A 166 -5.04 9.99 12.23
CA CYS A 166 -6.04 10.04 11.15
C CYS A 166 -7.46 10.21 11.70
N ILE A 167 -7.80 9.51 12.79
CA ILE A 167 -9.11 9.57 13.44
C ILE A 167 -9.31 10.90 14.18
N GLU A 168 -8.26 11.45 14.78
CA GLU A 168 -8.31 12.78 15.40
C GLU A 168 -8.54 13.90 14.37
N LEU A 169 -7.89 13.79 13.20
CA LEU A 169 -8.02 14.77 12.12
C LEU A 169 -9.35 14.67 11.39
N ASP A 170 -9.95 13.48 11.35
CA ASP A 170 -11.27 13.23 10.80
C ASP A 170 -12.02 12.14 11.58
N PRO A 171 -12.90 12.53 12.52
CA PRO A 171 -13.71 11.58 13.28
C PRO A 171 -14.68 10.75 12.42
N THR A 172 -14.99 11.20 11.20
CA THR A 172 -15.88 10.46 10.27
C THR A 172 -15.21 9.23 9.65
N ASP A 173 -13.89 9.11 9.79
CA ASP A 173 -13.07 8.03 9.25
C ASP A 173 -13.23 7.82 7.73
N ALA A 174 -13.28 8.91 6.96
CA ALA A 174 -13.44 8.85 5.50
C ALA A 174 -12.27 8.13 4.80
N ALA A 175 -11.10 8.07 5.44
CA ALA A 175 -9.94 7.34 4.94
C ALA A 175 -9.95 5.85 5.29
N CYS A 176 -10.91 5.37 6.09
CA CYS A 176 -10.98 3.99 6.63
C CYS A 176 -9.69 3.59 7.36
N ALA A 177 -9.21 4.46 8.25
CA ALA A 177 -8.01 4.24 9.06
C ALA A 177 -8.28 3.30 10.23
N ARG A 178 -9.53 3.25 10.74
CA ARG A 178 -9.89 2.41 11.89
C ARG A 178 -9.70 0.90 11.67
N ASP A 179 -9.89 0.41 10.44
CA ASP A 179 -9.67 -1.00 10.10
C ASP A 179 -8.21 -1.39 10.37
N GLY A 180 -7.27 -0.54 9.94
CA GLY A 180 -5.84 -0.72 10.19
C GLY A 180 -5.47 -0.57 11.66
N LEU A 181 -6.11 0.36 12.37
CA LEU A 181 -5.90 0.58 13.81
C LEU A 181 -6.33 -0.64 14.63
N VAL A 182 -7.54 -1.16 14.40
CA VAL A 182 -8.05 -2.34 15.11
C VAL A 182 -7.16 -3.55 14.89
N CYS A 183 -6.74 -3.81 13.65
CA CYS A 183 -5.78 -4.88 13.37
C CYS A 183 -4.45 -4.68 14.13
N ALA A 184 -3.90 -3.47 14.13
CA ALA A 184 -2.65 -3.17 14.84
C ALA A 184 -2.79 -3.31 16.37
N LEU A 185 -3.94 -2.94 16.94
CA LEU A 185 -4.23 -3.11 18.38
C LEU A 185 -4.35 -4.60 18.75
N ILE A 186 -4.99 -5.42 17.90
CA ILE A 186 -5.07 -6.87 18.11
C ILE A 186 -3.67 -7.49 18.05
N ASP A 187 -2.83 -7.10 17.10
CA ASP A 187 -1.46 -7.60 16.97
C ASP A 187 -0.58 -7.30 18.21
N GLU A 188 -0.82 -6.18 18.91
CA GLU A 188 -0.15 -5.84 20.18
C GLU A 188 -0.86 -6.41 21.42
N GLY A 189 -1.97 -7.13 21.25
CA GLY A 189 -2.75 -7.69 22.36
C GLY A 189 -3.58 -6.67 23.14
N ARG A 190 -3.84 -5.48 22.57
CA ARG A 190 -4.66 -4.40 23.15
C ARG A 190 -6.14 -4.59 22.81
N ALA A 191 -6.69 -5.74 23.16
CA ALA A 191 -8.05 -6.18 22.77
C ALA A 191 -9.17 -5.26 23.30
N ASP A 192 -9.05 -4.76 24.53
CA ASP A 192 -10.06 -3.87 25.13
C ASP A 192 -10.17 -2.53 24.40
N GLU A 193 -9.03 -1.99 23.96
CA GLU A 193 -9.00 -0.76 23.16
C GLU A 193 -9.61 -1.00 21.77
N ALA A 194 -9.33 -2.15 21.17
CA ALA A 194 -9.96 -2.55 19.90
C ALA A 194 -11.48 -2.69 20.04
N ARG A 195 -11.99 -3.33 21.11
CA ARG A 195 -13.44 -3.41 21.41
C ARG A 195 -14.05 -2.02 21.53
N GLY A 196 -13.45 -1.18 22.37
CA GLY A 196 -13.93 0.20 22.57
C GLY A 196 -13.91 1.04 21.31
N LEU A 197 -12.98 0.79 20.39
CA LEU A 197 -12.92 1.45 19.09
C LEU A 197 -14.01 0.94 18.15
N ILE A 198 -14.26 -0.38 18.09
CA ILE A 198 -15.34 -0.96 17.26
C ILE A 198 -16.70 -0.44 17.74
N ASP A 199 -16.96 -0.46 19.05
CA ASP A 199 -18.24 -0.04 19.63
C ASP A 199 -18.50 1.47 19.49
N ARG A 200 -17.47 2.28 19.24
CA ARG A 200 -17.61 3.73 18.98
C ARG A 200 -18.35 4.03 17.69
N TYR A 201 -18.33 3.12 16.71
CA TYR A 201 -18.88 3.35 15.38
C TYR A 201 -20.06 2.44 15.10
N GLU A 202 -21.18 3.03 14.67
CA GLU A 202 -22.38 2.26 14.30
C GLU A 202 -22.20 1.51 12.96
N ASN A 203 -21.55 2.15 11.99
CA ASN A 203 -21.25 1.54 10.69
C ASN A 203 -19.95 0.75 10.79
N VAL A 204 -20.03 -0.56 11.05
CA VAL A 204 -18.86 -1.43 11.20
C VAL A 204 -18.56 -2.12 9.87
N SER A 205 -17.30 -2.09 9.43
CA SER A 205 -16.89 -2.82 8.21
C SER A 205 -16.89 -4.33 8.48
N PRO A 206 -17.07 -5.20 7.46
CA PRO A 206 -16.95 -6.63 7.67
C PRO A 206 -15.60 -7.03 8.29
N VAL A 207 -14.52 -6.34 7.95
CA VAL A 207 -13.19 -6.55 8.55
C VAL A 207 -13.25 -6.39 10.06
N LEU A 208 -13.86 -5.33 10.56
CA LEU A 208 -13.98 -5.08 12.00
C LEU A 208 -14.88 -6.10 12.71
N GLU A 209 -15.95 -6.59 12.07
CA GLU A 209 -16.78 -7.66 12.65
C GLU A 209 -16.01 -8.99 12.76
N TYR A 210 -15.17 -9.30 11.77
CA TYR A 210 -14.25 -10.45 11.86
C TYR A 210 -13.18 -10.23 12.93
N CYS A 211 -12.63 -9.01 13.07
CA CYS A 211 -11.73 -8.67 14.17
C CYS A 211 -12.41 -8.86 15.54
N ARG A 212 -13.67 -8.43 15.69
CA ARG A 212 -14.46 -8.66 16.90
C ARG A 212 -14.61 -10.15 17.19
N THR A 213 -14.91 -10.95 16.17
CA THR A 213 -15.04 -12.41 16.32
C THR A 213 -13.75 -13.05 16.82
N ILE A 214 -12.60 -12.62 16.30
CA ILE A 214 -11.29 -13.09 16.75
C ILE A 214 -11.04 -12.69 18.22
N ILE A 215 -11.36 -11.45 18.59
CA ILE A 215 -11.22 -10.97 19.97
C ILE A 215 -12.07 -11.82 20.92
N GLU A 216 -13.35 -12.03 20.62
CA GLU A 216 -14.23 -12.82 21.50
C GLU A 216 -13.83 -14.30 21.52
N TYR A 217 -13.37 -14.86 20.40
CA TYR A 217 -12.86 -16.23 20.37
C TYR A 217 -11.63 -16.40 21.27
N VAL A 218 -10.67 -15.48 21.21
CA VAL A 218 -9.48 -15.52 22.08
C VAL A 218 -9.87 -15.32 23.55
N SER A 219 -10.80 -14.40 23.83
CA SER A 219 -11.34 -14.17 25.17
C SER A 219 -11.98 -15.43 25.77
N TRP A 220 -12.74 -16.17 24.97
CA TRP A 220 -13.41 -17.40 25.38
C TRP A 220 -12.48 -18.62 25.46
N GLU A 221 -11.80 -18.97 24.37
CA GLU A 221 -11.08 -20.24 24.24
C GLU A 221 -9.66 -20.19 24.82
N VAL A 222 -9.00 -19.03 24.77
CA VAL A 222 -7.58 -18.90 25.14
C VAL A 222 -7.42 -18.29 26.52
N LEU A 223 -8.17 -17.23 26.81
CA LEU A 223 -8.05 -16.46 28.06
C LEU A 223 -9.08 -16.86 29.12
N GLU A 224 -10.18 -17.50 28.73
CA GLU A 224 -11.30 -17.90 29.60
C GLU A 224 -11.81 -16.73 30.47
N GLU A 225 -11.99 -15.55 29.87
CA GLU A 225 -12.39 -14.33 30.60
C GLU A 225 -13.84 -14.41 31.14
N ASP A 226 -14.09 -13.77 32.28
CA ASP A 226 -15.43 -13.72 32.88
C ASP A 226 -16.45 -13.06 31.93
N GLY A 227 -17.51 -13.79 31.59
CA GLY A 227 -18.56 -13.33 30.66
C GLY A 227 -18.30 -13.66 29.19
N SER A 228 -17.17 -14.29 28.87
CA SER A 228 -16.93 -14.91 27.56
C SER A 228 -17.69 -16.25 27.46
N SER A 229 -18.26 -16.54 26.28
CA SER A 229 -18.93 -17.80 26.02
C SER A 229 -18.95 -18.13 24.53
N GLU A 230 -19.12 -19.41 24.19
CA GLU A 230 -19.30 -19.88 22.81
C GLU A 230 -20.44 -19.13 22.11
N ASP A 231 -21.55 -18.89 22.82
CA ASP A 231 -22.72 -18.20 22.28
C ASP A 231 -22.39 -16.76 21.84
N VAL A 232 -21.54 -16.05 22.60
CA VAL A 232 -21.10 -14.69 22.26
C VAL A 232 -20.23 -14.70 21.00
N VAL A 233 -19.31 -15.67 20.90
CA VAL A 233 -18.46 -15.84 19.72
C VAL A 233 -19.30 -16.18 18.50
N GLN A 234 -20.26 -17.09 18.64
CA GLN A 234 -21.14 -17.50 17.55
C GLN A 234 -22.02 -16.34 17.07
N ALA A 235 -22.52 -15.50 17.99
CA ALA A 235 -23.26 -14.30 17.63
C ALA A 235 -22.40 -13.29 16.85
N ALA A 236 -21.17 -13.04 17.31
CA ALA A 236 -20.22 -12.16 16.61
C ALA A 236 -19.87 -12.71 15.22
N PHE A 237 -19.59 -14.02 15.11
CA PHE A 237 -19.27 -14.66 13.83
C PHE A 237 -20.45 -14.61 12.87
N THR A 238 -21.67 -14.87 13.35
CA THR A 238 -22.88 -14.83 12.51
C THR A 238 -23.06 -13.43 11.92
N LYS A 239 -22.87 -12.38 12.73
CA LYS A 239 -22.92 -10.99 12.27
C LYS A 239 -21.83 -10.69 11.22
N ALA A 240 -20.61 -11.17 11.44
CA ALA A 240 -19.51 -11.00 10.48
C ALA A 240 -19.77 -11.74 9.16
N TRP A 241 -20.30 -12.96 9.25
CA TRP A 241 -20.65 -13.81 8.11
C TRP A 241 -21.75 -13.19 7.26
N ASP A 242 -22.79 -12.64 7.88
CA ASP A 242 -23.89 -11.95 7.18
C ASP A 242 -23.39 -10.70 6.44
N GLY A 243 -22.32 -10.06 6.92
CA GLY A 243 -21.66 -8.94 6.25
C GLY A 243 -20.82 -9.34 5.04
N ASN A 244 -19.93 -10.34 5.20
CA ASN A 244 -19.12 -10.86 4.10
C ASN A 244 -18.67 -12.31 4.33
N PRO A 245 -19.36 -13.32 3.77
CA PRO A 245 -19.03 -14.72 3.99
C PRO A 245 -17.70 -15.15 3.34
N PHE A 246 -17.24 -14.41 2.31
CA PHE A 246 -15.99 -14.75 1.61
C PHE A 246 -14.76 -14.59 2.50
N ILE A 247 -14.78 -13.68 3.47
CA ILE A 247 -13.70 -13.54 4.44
C ILE A 247 -13.59 -14.81 5.30
N GLY A 248 -14.72 -15.33 5.77
CA GLY A 248 -14.76 -16.59 6.53
C GLY A 248 -14.24 -17.78 5.72
N VAL A 249 -14.64 -17.89 4.45
CA VAL A 249 -14.15 -18.95 3.55
C VAL A 249 -12.65 -18.81 3.28
N PHE A 250 -12.18 -17.58 3.06
CA PHE A 250 -10.76 -17.27 2.86
C PHE A 250 -9.91 -17.67 4.07
N ILE A 251 -10.37 -17.37 5.28
CA ILE A 251 -9.67 -17.72 6.52
C ILE A 251 -9.67 -19.24 6.74
N ALA A 252 -10.83 -19.90 6.58
CA ALA A 252 -10.98 -21.32 6.89
C ALA A 252 -10.33 -22.26 5.88
N GLY A 253 -10.18 -21.83 4.63
CA GLY A 253 -9.74 -22.68 3.53
C GLY A 253 -8.96 -21.94 2.47
N LEU A 254 -7.89 -21.22 2.85
CA LEU A 254 -7.06 -20.41 1.94
C LEU A 254 -6.65 -21.17 0.65
N ASP A 255 -6.22 -22.42 0.78
CA ASP A 255 -5.79 -23.22 -0.37
C ASP A 255 -6.96 -23.61 -1.27
N ALA A 256 -8.10 -24.00 -0.67
CA ALA A 256 -9.32 -24.32 -1.41
C ALA A 256 -9.91 -23.06 -2.07
N PHE A 257 -9.90 -21.93 -1.36
CA PHE A 257 -10.30 -20.63 -1.87
C PHE A 257 -9.43 -20.23 -3.07
N ASN A 258 -8.10 -20.31 -2.96
CA ASN A 258 -7.20 -19.99 -4.07
C ASN A 258 -7.33 -20.98 -5.24
N ALA A 259 -7.68 -22.24 -4.98
CA ALA A 259 -7.91 -23.24 -6.03
C ALA A 259 -9.22 -23.02 -6.79
N VAL A 260 -10.25 -22.46 -6.14
CA VAL A 260 -11.58 -22.23 -6.73
C VAL A 260 -11.69 -20.82 -7.33
N VAL A 261 -11.01 -19.83 -6.76
CA VAL A 261 -10.96 -18.48 -7.33
C VAL A 261 -10.00 -18.52 -8.53
N GLU A 262 -10.59 -18.73 -9.70
CA GLU A 262 -9.96 -19.08 -10.98
C GLU A 262 -8.97 -18.04 -11.54
N TYR A 263 -8.64 -16.97 -10.79
CA TYR A 263 -7.81 -15.86 -11.27
C TYR A 263 -6.79 -15.33 -10.25
N VAL A 264 -6.53 -16.01 -9.12
CA VAL A 264 -5.59 -15.46 -8.11
C VAL A 264 -4.16 -15.38 -8.65
N GLU A 265 -3.71 -16.36 -9.42
CA GLU A 265 -2.40 -16.34 -10.07
C GLU A 265 -2.35 -15.30 -11.20
N ASP A 266 -3.41 -15.14 -11.99
CA ASP A 266 -3.47 -14.10 -13.05
C ASP A 266 -3.55 -12.67 -12.49
N ILE A 267 -4.09 -12.48 -11.28
CA ILE A 267 -4.09 -11.19 -10.59
C ILE A 267 -2.71 -10.91 -9.96
N LYS A 268 -2.07 -11.93 -9.35
CA LYS A 268 -0.76 -11.80 -8.69
C LYS A 268 0.40 -11.75 -9.69
N ASN A 269 0.26 -12.49 -10.78
CA ASN A 269 1.19 -12.67 -11.88
C ASN A 269 0.39 -12.52 -13.17
N PRO A 270 -0.04 -11.30 -13.54
CA PRO A 270 -0.68 -11.09 -14.84
C PRO A 270 0.21 -11.73 -15.90
N PRO A 271 -0.33 -12.59 -16.77
CA PRO A 271 0.45 -13.22 -17.81
C PRO A 271 1.21 -12.11 -18.51
N LYS A 272 2.54 -12.28 -18.63
CA LYS A 272 3.32 -11.38 -19.46
C LYS A 272 2.67 -11.46 -20.83
N VAL A 273 1.97 -10.39 -21.20
CA VAL A 273 1.41 -10.23 -22.53
C VAL A 273 2.53 -10.55 -23.49
N ASP A 274 2.42 -11.70 -24.17
CA ASP A 274 3.26 -11.96 -25.31
C ASP A 274 2.92 -10.85 -26.29
N SER A 275 3.88 -9.98 -26.55
CA SER A 275 3.74 -8.79 -27.39
C SER A 275 3.36 -9.13 -28.84
N SER A 276 3.18 -10.41 -29.17
CA SER A 276 2.71 -10.90 -30.46
C SER A 276 1.20 -11.17 -30.52
N GLN A 277 0.45 -11.13 -29.40
CA GLN A 277 -1.00 -11.41 -29.39
C GLN A 277 -1.88 -10.21 -28.98
N HIS A 278 -1.30 -9.08 -28.61
CA HIS A 278 -2.01 -7.80 -28.41
C HIS A 278 -1.65 -6.75 -29.47
N HIS A 279 -1.33 -7.17 -30.70
CA HIS A 279 -1.20 -6.22 -31.80
C HIS A 279 -2.51 -5.42 -32.01
N ASP A 280 -3.67 -5.99 -31.66
CA ASP A 280 -4.97 -5.46 -32.08
C ASP A 280 -5.98 -5.19 -30.94
N SER A 281 -5.57 -5.13 -29.67
CA SER A 281 -6.50 -4.69 -28.61
C SER A 281 -6.59 -3.16 -28.58
N GLU A 282 -7.75 -2.60 -28.94
CA GLU A 282 -8.04 -1.14 -28.95
C GLU A 282 -7.59 -0.41 -27.68
N ALA A 283 -7.63 -1.08 -26.52
CA ALA A 283 -7.22 -0.55 -25.22
C ALA A 283 -5.74 -0.17 -25.09
N ASN A 284 -4.86 -0.62 -25.99
CA ASN A 284 -3.43 -0.29 -25.97
C ASN A 284 -3.07 0.91 -26.87
N TRP A 285 -4.03 1.40 -27.65
CA TRP A 285 -3.82 2.52 -28.55
C TRP A 285 -4.24 3.81 -27.84
N GLN A 286 -3.32 4.79 -27.80
CA GLN A 286 -3.60 6.11 -27.28
C GLN A 286 -3.51 7.15 -28.40
N PRO A 287 -4.40 8.15 -28.40
CA PRO A 287 -4.37 9.18 -29.42
C PRO A 287 -3.22 10.15 -29.12
N VAL A 288 -2.35 10.41 -30.11
CA VAL A 288 -1.17 11.27 -29.98
C VAL A 288 -1.18 12.33 -31.08
N PHE A 289 -0.92 13.58 -30.69
CA PHE A 289 -0.74 14.69 -31.61
C PHE A 289 0.74 15.06 -31.73
N GLN A 290 1.32 14.79 -32.89
CA GLN A 290 2.72 15.11 -33.16
C GLN A 290 2.87 15.71 -34.55
N ALA A 291 3.58 16.85 -34.63
CA ALA A 291 3.87 17.57 -35.88
C ALA A 291 2.64 17.99 -36.73
N GLY A 292 1.47 18.21 -36.12
CA GLY A 292 0.29 18.70 -36.83
C GLY A 292 -0.67 17.62 -37.34
N CYS A 293 -0.42 16.35 -37.02
CA CYS A 293 -1.24 15.22 -37.45
C CYS A 293 -1.72 14.38 -36.25
N HIS A 294 -2.92 13.79 -36.37
CA HIS A 294 -3.49 12.86 -35.40
C HIS A 294 -3.09 11.43 -35.79
N PHE A 295 -2.43 10.72 -34.87
CA PHE A 295 -2.10 9.31 -35.03
C PHE A 295 -2.45 8.57 -33.74
N TRP A 296 -2.74 7.28 -33.86
CA TRP A 296 -2.81 6.39 -32.71
C TRP A 296 -1.42 5.80 -32.50
N GLN A 297 -0.93 5.86 -31.26
CA GLN A 297 0.32 5.22 -30.88
C GLN A 297 0.01 4.09 -29.91
N ASN A 298 0.54 2.90 -30.18
CA ASN A 298 0.42 1.79 -29.24
C ASN A 298 1.35 2.03 -28.05
N ALA A 299 0.80 2.09 -26.83
CA ALA A 299 1.54 2.40 -25.61
C ALA A 299 2.57 1.32 -25.23
N VAL A 300 2.43 0.11 -25.79
CA VAL A 300 3.30 -1.03 -25.50
C VAL A 300 4.37 -1.20 -26.59
N THR A 301 4.01 -1.09 -27.87
CA THR A 301 4.94 -1.33 -29.00
C THR A 301 5.59 -0.06 -29.54
N GLY A 302 4.97 1.10 -29.35
CA GLY A 302 5.41 2.39 -29.91
C GLY A 302 5.10 2.59 -31.39
N GLU A 303 4.39 1.65 -32.03
CA GLU A 303 3.94 1.75 -33.42
C GLU A 303 2.89 2.87 -33.58
N CYS A 304 2.94 3.57 -34.71
CA CYS A 304 2.02 4.67 -35.03
C CYS A 304 1.17 4.30 -36.25
N VAL A 305 -0.15 4.47 -36.13
CA VAL A 305 -1.14 4.14 -37.17
C VAL A 305 -2.04 5.36 -37.41
N ALA A 306 -2.50 5.53 -38.66
CA ALA A 306 -3.36 6.65 -39.04
C ALA A 306 -4.80 6.47 -38.51
N ASP A 307 -5.48 7.60 -38.24
CA ASP A 307 -6.81 7.63 -37.62
C ASP A 307 -7.88 6.86 -38.45
N GLU A 308 -7.80 6.95 -39.78
CA GLU A 308 -8.73 6.29 -40.71
C GLU A 308 -8.74 4.75 -40.60
N SER A 309 -7.64 4.14 -40.15
CA SER A 309 -7.52 2.68 -40.03
C SER A 309 -8.14 2.09 -38.76
N MET A 310 -8.44 2.90 -37.74
CA MET A 310 -9.01 2.44 -36.46
C MET A 310 -10.53 2.63 -36.37
N GLY A 311 -11.18 3.27 -37.35
CA GLY A 311 -12.65 3.37 -37.43
C GLY A 311 -13.32 4.25 -36.36
N CYS A 312 -12.57 5.01 -35.55
CA CYS A 312 -13.12 5.84 -34.48
C CYS A 312 -13.57 7.22 -35.00
N SER A 313 -14.87 7.38 -35.28
CA SER A 313 -15.53 8.69 -35.48
C SER A 313 -16.53 8.95 -34.34
N PRO A 314 -16.52 10.11 -33.65
CA PRO A 314 -15.68 11.29 -33.88
C PRO A 314 -14.32 11.26 -33.17
N CYS A 315 -13.35 11.98 -33.73
CA CYS A 315 -11.97 12.11 -33.23
C CYS A 315 -11.92 12.65 -31.78
N PRO A 316 -11.16 12.02 -30.85
CA PRO A 316 -11.12 12.40 -29.43
C PRO A 316 -10.49 13.78 -29.14
N PHE A 317 -9.98 14.47 -30.16
CA PHE A 317 -9.37 15.80 -30.04
C PHE A 317 -10.30 16.97 -30.41
N HIS A 318 -11.51 16.71 -30.89
CA HIS A 318 -12.48 17.76 -31.23
C HIS A 318 -13.76 17.64 -30.38
N GLN A 319 -14.45 18.77 -30.18
CA GLN A 319 -15.73 18.79 -29.48
C GLN A 319 -16.83 18.12 -30.35
N PRO A 320 -17.87 17.51 -29.73
CA PRO A 320 -18.92 16.77 -30.43
C PRO A 320 -19.62 17.54 -31.55
N GLU A 321 -19.59 18.88 -31.51
CA GLU A 321 -20.28 19.78 -32.45
C GLU A 321 -19.46 20.11 -33.70
N VAL A 322 -18.19 19.69 -33.78
CA VAL A 322 -17.35 19.86 -34.97
C VAL A 322 -17.31 18.52 -35.71
N ALA A 323 -18.11 18.39 -36.77
CA ALA A 323 -18.18 17.19 -37.58
C ALA A 323 -16.82 16.83 -38.20
N CYS A 324 -16.33 15.62 -37.91
CA CYS A 324 -15.32 14.96 -38.74
C CYS A 324 -16.05 14.43 -39.98
N GLU A 325 -15.58 14.77 -41.18
CA GLU A 325 -16.35 14.68 -42.41
C GLU A 325 -16.61 13.24 -42.92
N TRP A 326 -16.28 12.19 -42.16
CA TRP A 326 -16.40 10.80 -42.61
C TRP A 326 -16.84 9.85 -41.49
N ASN A 327 -17.97 9.21 -41.74
CA ASN A 327 -18.60 8.07 -41.05
C ASN A 327 -19.62 8.35 -39.94
N ALA A 328 -20.76 7.68 -40.13
CA ALA A 328 -22.03 7.77 -39.42
C ALA A 328 -22.60 6.35 -39.19
N ALA A 329 -23.54 6.25 -38.24
CA ALA A 329 -24.46 5.14 -37.91
C ALA A 329 -23.87 3.91 -37.18
N ASP A 330 -24.55 3.18 -36.30
CA ASP A 330 -25.82 3.28 -35.54
C ASP A 330 -25.85 2.11 -34.50
N ASP A 331 -26.72 2.25 -33.48
CA ASP A 331 -27.47 1.23 -32.69
C ASP A 331 -26.91 0.43 -31.48
N GLU A 332 -27.66 0.51 -30.36
CA GLU A 332 -27.78 -0.40 -29.18
C GLU A 332 -28.86 -1.52 -29.43
N PRO A 333 -29.37 -2.38 -28.48
CA PRO A 333 -29.01 -2.77 -27.08
C PRO A 333 -29.08 -4.32 -26.77
N ASP A 334 -28.98 -4.65 -25.47
CA ASP A 334 -29.57 -5.77 -24.68
C ASP A 334 -28.77 -7.05 -24.36
N GLY A 335 -28.87 -7.49 -23.08
CA GLY A 335 -29.02 -8.92 -22.73
C GLY A 335 -28.18 -9.54 -21.59
N ASP A 336 -28.84 -9.75 -20.44
CA ASP A 336 -28.75 -10.90 -19.52
C ASP A 336 -27.67 -11.05 -18.41
N LEU A 337 -28.17 -11.01 -17.17
CA LEU A 337 -27.57 -11.52 -15.93
C LEU A 337 -27.58 -13.06 -15.92
N ALA A 338 -26.41 -13.69 -16.01
CA ALA A 338 -26.25 -15.14 -15.83
C ALA A 338 -26.23 -15.55 -14.34
N PRO A 339 -26.78 -16.71 -13.95
CA PRO A 339 -26.66 -17.23 -12.59
C PRO A 339 -25.26 -17.81 -12.31
N PHE A 340 -24.89 -17.88 -11.02
CA PHE A 340 -23.58 -18.36 -10.57
C PHE A 340 -23.24 -19.78 -11.06
N PRO A 341 -21.94 -20.08 -11.27
CA PRO A 341 -21.50 -21.40 -11.71
C PRO A 341 -21.79 -22.50 -10.67
N PRO A 342 -21.94 -23.77 -11.10
CA PRO A 342 -22.25 -24.90 -10.21
C PRO A 342 -21.27 -25.12 -9.05
N SER A 343 -20.03 -24.62 -9.16
CA SER A 343 -19.01 -24.66 -8.09
C SER A 343 -19.37 -23.82 -6.86
N PHE A 344 -20.34 -22.91 -6.98
CA PHE A 344 -20.81 -22.03 -5.91
C PHE A 344 -22.17 -22.44 -5.32
N GLN A 345 -22.71 -23.62 -5.67
CA GLN A 345 -23.98 -24.12 -5.12
C GLN A 345 -23.97 -24.31 -3.60
N PHE A 346 -22.80 -24.38 -2.96
CA PHE A 346 -22.70 -24.42 -1.49
C PHE A 346 -22.98 -23.06 -0.83
N LEU A 347 -23.03 -21.96 -1.60
CA LEU A 347 -23.39 -20.62 -1.14
C LEU A 347 -24.90 -20.36 -1.17
N ASP A 348 -25.72 -21.31 -1.64
CA ASP A 348 -27.16 -21.17 -1.50
C ASP A 348 -27.51 -21.05 -0.02
N ALA A 349 -28.14 -19.93 0.35
CA ALA A 349 -28.43 -19.55 1.73
C ALA A 349 -29.28 -20.59 2.51
N ALA A 350 -29.84 -21.58 1.81
CA ALA A 350 -30.54 -22.73 2.36
C ALA A 350 -29.60 -23.85 2.86
N ALA A 351 -28.40 -24.02 2.29
CA ALA A 351 -27.46 -25.09 2.62
C ALA A 351 -26.55 -24.74 3.83
N ALA A 352 -26.27 -23.45 4.04
CA ALA A 352 -25.41 -22.98 5.15
C ALA A 352 -26.03 -23.18 6.55
N ARG A 353 -27.36 -23.39 6.66
CA ARG A 353 -28.06 -23.51 7.95
C ARG A 353 -27.95 -24.89 8.61
N THR A 354 -27.39 -25.90 7.96
CA THR A 354 -27.55 -27.31 8.40
C THR A 354 -26.30 -28.00 8.94
N ASN A 355 -25.12 -27.37 8.95
CA ASN A 355 -23.89 -28.01 9.48
C ASN A 355 -23.03 -27.07 10.33
N SER A 356 -23.46 -26.84 11.58
CA SER A 356 -22.76 -25.99 12.55
C SER A 356 -21.48 -26.59 13.14
N GLN A 357 -21.18 -27.88 12.93
CA GLN A 357 -20.07 -28.56 13.62
C GLN A 357 -18.77 -28.71 12.80
N ILE A 358 -18.81 -28.52 11.48
CA ILE A 358 -17.63 -28.78 10.61
C ILE A 358 -16.83 -27.49 10.34
N LEU A 359 -17.44 -26.31 10.48
CA LEU A 359 -16.78 -25.02 10.24
C LEU A 359 -15.87 -24.58 11.40
N MET A 360 -16.26 -24.86 12.65
CA MET A 360 -15.52 -24.40 13.84
C MET A 360 -14.18 -25.12 14.05
N VAL A 361 -14.09 -26.41 13.72
CA VAL A 361 -12.86 -27.20 13.90
C VAL A 361 -11.76 -26.79 12.91
N MET A 362 -12.12 -26.32 11.71
CA MET A 362 -11.12 -25.86 10.73
C MET A 362 -10.64 -24.43 10.99
N VAL A 363 -11.50 -23.55 11.54
CA VAL A 363 -11.11 -22.19 11.96
C VAL A 363 -10.18 -22.23 13.18
N ALA A 364 -10.45 -23.12 14.16
CA ALA A 364 -9.57 -23.32 15.32
C ALA A 364 -8.19 -23.88 14.96
N ILE A 365 -8.12 -24.83 14.00
CA ILE A 365 -6.84 -25.43 13.58
C ILE A 365 -6.01 -24.47 12.72
N THR A 366 -6.63 -23.61 11.90
CA THR A 366 -5.92 -22.70 10.99
C THR A 366 -5.49 -21.39 11.66
N LEU A 367 -6.31 -20.83 12.57
CA LEU A 367 -5.91 -19.67 13.39
C LEU A 367 -4.80 -20.02 14.39
N SER A 368 -4.76 -21.26 14.90
CA SER A 368 -3.68 -21.75 15.75
C SER A 368 -2.33 -21.86 15.00
N TRP A 369 -2.33 -22.12 13.70
CA TRP A 369 -1.11 -22.28 12.91
C TRP A 369 -0.55 -20.97 12.30
N LEU A 370 -1.41 -20.00 11.98
CA LEU A 370 -0.98 -18.77 11.29
C LEU A 370 -0.63 -17.60 12.23
N LEU A 371 -1.20 -17.55 13.44
CA LEU A 371 -0.95 -16.45 14.39
C LEU A 371 0.08 -16.77 15.49
N PHE A 372 0.40 -18.05 15.73
CA PHE A 372 1.22 -18.43 16.88
C PHE A 372 2.68 -18.75 16.57
N ASP A 373 3.11 -18.83 15.31
CA ASP A 373 4.48 -19.27 15.02
C ASP A 373 5.53 -18.17 15.27
N ASP A 374 5.14 -16.88 15.25
CA ASP A 374 6.01 -15.75 15.62
C ASP A 374 5.93 -15.42 17.13
N VAL A 375 4.76 -15.52 17.75
CA VAL A 375 4.60 -15.32 19.21
C VAL A 375 5.21 -16.48 20.02
N ALA A 376 5.08 -17.73 19.55
CA ALA A 376 5.72 -18.87 20.20
C ALA A 376 7.24 -18.93 19.98
N LYS A 377 7.76 -18.38 18.86
CA LYS A 377 9.22 -18.21 18.66
C LYS A 377 9.79 -17.10 19.54
N ALA A 378 9.04 -16.02 19.79
CA ALA A 378 9.41 -14.99 20.75
C ALA A 378 9.40 -15.52 22.20
N ALA A 379 8.41 -16.34 22.57
CA ALA A 379 8.28 -16.91 23.92
C ALA A 379 9.32 -18.03 24.22
N LYS A 380 9.84 -18.73 23.20
CA LYS A 380 10.80 -19.84 23.37
C LYS A 380 12.28 -19.41 23.45
N ASN A 381 12.61 -18.13 23.26
CA ASN A 381 13.96 -17.60 23.48
C ASN A 381 14.24 -17.24 24.95
N LYS A 382 13.67 -18.00 25.89
CA LYS A 382 13.92 -17.91 27.34
C LYS A 382 15.10 -18.80 27.76
N HIS A 383 16.27 -18.56 27.18
CA HIS A 383 17.54 -19.11 27.68
C HIS A 383 18.69 -18.11 27.49
N ILE A 384 18.60 -16.97 28.18
CA ILE A 384 19.78 -16.34 28.78
C ILE A 384 19.42 -16.13 30.25
N ASN A 385 19.83 -17.11 31.07
CA ASN A 385 19.58 -17.13 32.50
C ASN A 385 20.69 -16.31 33.20
N LYS A 386 20.26 -15.34 34.01
CA LYS A 386 20.90 -14.79 35.23
C LYS A 386 22.22 -14.00 35.08
N SER A 387 22.13 -12.71 35.38
CA SER A 387 22.96 -12.14 36.46
C SER A 387 22.38 -10.83 37.03
N VAL A 388 22.21 -10.83 38.35
CA VAL A 388 22.26 -9.68 39.28
C VAL A 388 20.98 -8.86 39.48
N HIS A 389 20.30 -9.21 40.57
CA HIS A 389 19.53 -8.30 41.41
C HIS A 389 20.30 -6.98 41.66
N HIS A 390 19.72 -5.83 41.31
CA HIS A 390 19.87 -4.62 42.11
C HIS A 390 18.70 -3.68 41.84
N VAL A 391 17.70 -3.79 42.72
CA VAL A 391 16.77 -2.70 43.02
C VAL A 391 17.60 -1.62 43.69
N VAL A 392 17.86 -0.50 43.00
CA VAL A 392 18.38 0.72 43.61
C VAL A 392 17.19 1.63 43.88
N MET A 393 16.65 1.51 45.09
CA MET A 393 15.84 2.55 45.72
C MET A 393 16.74 3.77 45.94
N ARG A 394 16.45 4.89 45.26
CA ARG A 394 17.10 6.18 45.57
C ARG A 394 16.52 6.74 46.87
N LYS A 395 17.31 6.70 47.94
CA LYS A 395 17.11 7.49 49.17
C LYS A 395 17.93 8.78 49.07
N SER A 396 17.31 9.81 48.51
CA SER A 396 17.60 11.25 48.66
C SER A 396 16.70 11.91 47.62
N GLU A 397 15.62 12.61 47.98
CA GLU A 397 15.68 13.94 48.56
C GLU A 397 14.43 14.25 49.40
N ARG A 398 14.63 15.17 50.34
CA ARG A 398 13.60 15.85 51.13
C ARG A 398 12.80 16.83 50.26
#